data_AF-A0A9D4IS37-F1
#
_entry.id   AF-A0A9D4IS37-F1
#
_cell.length_a   1.000
_cell.length_b   1.000
_cell.length_c   1.000
_cell.angle_alpha   90.00
_cell.angle_beta   90.00
_cell.angle_gamma   90.00
#
_symmetry.space_group_name_H-M   'P 1'
#
loop_
_entity.id
_entity.type
_entity.pdbx_description
1 polymer ?
#
loop_
_entity_poly.entity_id
_entity_poly.type
_entity_poly.pdbx_seq_one_letter_code
_entity_poly.pdbx_strand_id
1 'polypeptide(L)'
;MKRQFRDVNIDNIEKENMNTKKKTVSDMKLFNQFLLYKQDSRNVENIPAHELSNLICEFLLGVTKKDGSENEPTTLRGIIGSTDRYLIHNNSKLSLMNDKEFAKVWEVMKSKQKALKKTRL
;
A
#
# COMPACT_ATOMS: atom_id res chain seq x y z
N MET A 1 7.66 8.79 -24.93
CA MET A 1 6.72 7.76 -24.44
C MET A 1 5.88 8.38 -23.32
N LYS A 2 4.60 8.70 -23.58
CA LYS A 2 3.74 9.35 -22.57
C LYS A 2 3.31 8.29 -21.55
N ARG A 3 3.76 8.41 -20.30
CA ARG A 3 3.30 7.55 -19.19
C ARG A 3 1.84 7.90 -18.91
N GLN A 4 0.93 7.02 -19.28
CA GLN A 4 -0.49 7.16 -18.93
C GLN A 4 -0.64 6.77 -17.46
N PHE A 5 -0.73 7.77 -16.59
CA PHE A 5 -1.07 7.55 -15.18
C PHE A 5 -2.51 7.01 -15.17
N ARG A 6 -2.72 5.82 -14.58
CA ARG A 6 -4.09 5.33 -14.36
C ARG A 6 -4.74 6.20 -13.29
N ASP A 7 -5.93 6.70 -13.60
CA ASP A 7 -6.80 7.29 -12.61
C ASP A 7 -7.27 6.17 -11.68
N VAL A 8 -6.87 6.25 -10.41
CA VAL A 8 -7.39 5.32 -9.39
C VAL A 8 -8.84 5.72 -9.19
N ASN A 9 -9.77 4.84 -9.54
CA ASN A 9 -11.21 5.06 -9.36
C ASN A 9 -11.53 4.97 -7.86
N ILE A 10 -11.80 6.12 -7.22
CA ILE A 10 -11.97 6.28 -5.77
C ILE A 10 -13.30 7.01 -5.48
N ASP A 11 -14.20 7.03 -6.47
CA ASP A 11 -15.41 7.84 -6.39
C ASP A 11 -16.40 7.30 -5.35
N ASN A 12 -16.30 6.02 -4.95
CA ASN A 12 -17.14 5.41 -3.92
C ASN A 12 -16.72 5.66 -2.46
N ILE A 13 -15.67 6.46 -2.21
CA ILE A 13 -15.32 6.89 -0.85
C ILE A 13 -16.15 8.13 -0.47
N GLU A 14 -17.47 7.96 -0.30
CA GLU A 14 -18.42 9.08 -0.09
C GLU A 14 -18.56 9.51 1.39
N LYS A 15 -18.10 8.69 2.35
CA LYS A 15 -18.26 8.96 3.80
C LYS A 15 -16.94 9.15 4.58
N GLU A 16 -15.78 9.10 3.93
CA GLU A 16 -14.50 9.29 4.63
C GLU A 16 -14.08 10.76 4.69
N ASN A 17 -13.36 11.12 5.75
CA ASN A 17 -12.66 12.40 5.84
C ASN A 17 -11.82 12.62 4.57
N MET A 18 -11.93 13.80 3.96
CA MET A 18 -11.19 14.19 2.75
C MET A 18 -9.68 13.93 2.86
N ASN A 19 -9.10 14.06 4.05
CA ASN A 19 -7.70 13.76 4.30
C ASN A 19 -7.39 12.26 4.13
N THR A 20 -8.28 11.38 4.61
CA THR A 20 -8.17 9.93 4.45
C THR A 20 -8.32 9.50 3.00
N LYS A 21 -9.28 10.09 2.27
CA LYS A 21 -9.45 9.85 0.83
C LYS A 21 -8.18 10.24 0.07
N LYS A 22 -7.69 11.47 0.25
CA LYS A 22 -6.45 11.96 -0.40
C LYS A 22 -5.24 11.07 -0.08
N LYS A 23 -5.09 10.66 1.18
CA LYS A 23 -4.00 9.76 1.58
C LYS A 23 -4.11 8.39 0.89
N THR A 24 -5.31 7.81 0.88
CA THR A 24 -5.56 6.52 0.22
C THR A 24 -5.25 6.59 -1.27
N VAL A 25 -5.71 7.65 -1.96
CA VAL A 25 -5.36 7.91 -3.37
C VAL A 25 -3.85 7.96 -3.57
N SER A 26 -3.15 8.74 -2.73
CA SER A 26 -1.71 8.94 -2.86
C SER A 26 -0.93 7.65 -2.64
N ASP A 27 -1.26 6.89 -1.60
CA ASP A 27 -0.60 5.62 -1.29
C ASP A 27 -0.86 4.58 -2.40
N MET A 28 -2.09 4.48 -2.89
CA MET A 28 -2.44 3.54 -3.97
C MET A 28 -1.82 3.93 -5.31
N LYS A 29 -1.65 5.22 -5.60
CA LYS A 29 -0.88 5.68 -6.77
C LYS A 29 0.57 5.19 -6.69
N LEU A 30 1.19 5.29 -5.52
CA LEU A 30 2.57 4.83 -5.31
C LEU A 30 2.68 3.30 -5.41
N PHE A 31 1.74 2.57 -4.83
CA PHE A 31 1.71 1.11 -4.94
C PHE A 31 1.47 0.63 -6.38
N ASN A 32 0.52 1.25 -7.11
CA ASN A 32 0.29 0.94 -8.51
C ASN A 32 1.52 1.26 -9.39
N GLN A 33 2.26 2.32 -9.09
CA GLN A 33 3.54 2.60 -9.77
C GLN A 33 4.58 1.51 -9.53
N PHE A 34 4.66 0.99 -8.29
CA PHE A 34 5.49 -0.15 -7.97
C PHE A 34 5.07 -1.42 -8.73
N LEU A 35 3.77 -1.71 -8.83
CA LEU A 35 3.28 -2.84 -9.62
C LEU A 35 3.65 -2.73 -11.10
N LEU A 36 3.48 -1.54 -11.69
CA LEU A 36 3.90 -1.28 -13.07
C LEU A 36 5.41 -1.45 -13.27
N TYR A 37 6.23 -1.05 -12.28
CA TYR A 37 7.68 -1.30 -12.30
C TYR A 37 8.01 -2.81 -12.26
N LYS A 38 7.20 -3.60 -11.53
CA LYS A 38 7.27 -5.07 -11.50
C LYS A 38 6.63 -5.74 -12.72
N GLN A 39 6.22 -4.98 -13.74
CA GLN A 39 5.50 -5.45 -14.92
C GLN A 39 4.15 -6.12 -14.60
N ASP A 40 3.59 -5.85 -13.43
CA ASP A 40 2.26 -6.31 -13.04
C ASP A 40 1.23 -5.21 -13.35
N SER A 41 0.36 -5.50 -14.30
CA SER A 41 -0.66 -4.56 -14.77
C SER A 41 -2.05 -4.86 -14.21
N ARG A 42 -2.20 -5.91 -13.39
CA ARG A 42 -3.48 -6.31 -12.78
C ARG A 42 -3.98 -5.22 -11.83
N ASN A 43 -5.29 -5.13 -11.68
CA ASN A 43 -5.85 -4.32 -10.60
C ASN A 43 -5.61 -5.03 -9.27
N VAL A 44 -5.37 -4.25 -8.20
CA VAL A 44 -4.98 -4.78 -6.88
C VAL A 44 -6.02 -5.76 -6.33
N GLU A 45 -7.31 -5.49 -6.54
CA GLU A 45 -8.41 -6.35 -6.09
C GLU A 45 -8.49 -7.71 -6.82
N ASN A 46 -7.84 -7.84 -7.97
CA ASN A 46 -7.81 -9.06 -8.77
C ASN A 46 -6.57 -9.91 -8.51
N ILE A 47 -5.64 -9.45 -7.67
CA ILE A 47 -4.41 -10.19 -7.34
C ILE A 47 -4.73 -11.23 -6.26
N PRO A 48 -4.34 -12.51 -6.42
CA PRO A 48 -4.52 -13.53 -5.38
C PRO A 48 -3.87 -13.11 -4.05
N ALA A 49 -4.52 -13.43 -2.93
CA ALA A 49 -4.11 -12.98 -1.60
C ALA A 49 -2.62 -13.24 -1.29
N HIS A 50 -2.12 -14.44 -1.64
CA HIS A 50 -0.72 -14.80 -1.39
C HIS A 50 0.27 -13.97 -2.24
N GLU A 51 -0.06 -13.68 -3.50
CA GLU A 51 0.75 -12.83 -4.38
C GLU A 51 0.70 -11.38 -3.92
N LEU A 52 -0.50 -10.89 -3.58
CA LEU A 52 -0.71 -9.54 -3.09
C LEU A 52 0.07 -9.32 -1.78
N SER A 53 0.05 -10.29 -0.87
CA SER A 53 0.81 -10.28 0.37
C SER A 53 2.32 -10.12 0.12
N ASN A 54 2.89 -10.87 -0.84
CA ASN A 54 4.29 -10.75 -1.21
C ASN A 54 4.61 -9.39 -1.86
N LEU A 55 3.76 -8.90 -2.76
CA LEU A 55 3.92 -7.59 -3.41
C LEU A 55 3.90 -6.45 -2.41
N ILE A 56 3.00 -6.49 -1.42
CA ILE A 56 2.94 -5.49 -0.35
C ILE A 56 4.20 -5.58 0.53
N CYS A 57 4.69 -6.78 0.86
CA CYS A 57 5.91 -6.94 1.62
C CYS A 57 7.12 -6.29 0.91
N GLU A 58 7.31 -6.60 -0.37
CA GLU A 58 8.38 -6.01 -1.18
C GLU A 58 8.25 -4.49 -1.27
N PHE A 59 7.03 -4.00 -1.51
CA PHE A 59 6.76 -2.58 -1.55
C PHE A 59 7.09 -1.87 -0.23
N LEU A 60 6.67 -2.43 0.91
CA LEU A 60 6.96 -1.86 2.22
C LEU A 60 8.46 -1.81 2.50
N LEU A 61 9.22 -2.81 2.05
CA LEU A 61 10.68 -2.82 2.18
C LEU A 61 11.34 -1.75 1.32
N GLY A 62 10.87 -1.54 0.08
CA GLY A 62 11.45 -0.59 -0.86
C GLY A 62 10.95 0.85 -0.78
N VAL A 63 9.80 1.12 -0.14
CA VAL A 63 9.20 2.46 -0.17
C VAL A 63 9.99 3.46 0.68
N THR A 64 10.41 4.57 0.06
CA THR A 64 11.12 5.71 0.66
C THR A 64 10.35 7.03 0.43
N LYS A 65 10.82 8.13 1.03
CA LYS A 65 10.35 9.48 0.71
C LYS A 65 10.88 9.91 -0.67
N LYS A 66 10.35 11.03 -1.20
CA LYS A 66 10.72 11.58 -2.53
C LYS A 66 12.20 11.94 -2.64
N ASP A 67 12.81 12.37 -1.55
CA ASP A 67 14.24 12.70 -1.45
C ASP A 67 15.13 11.47 -1.27
N GLY A 68 14.57 10.25 -1.31
CA GLY A 68 15.28 9.00 -1.07
C GLY A 68 15.49 8.68 0.41
N SER A 69 15.13 9.57 1.33
CA SER A 69 15.25 9.31 2.76
C SER A 69 14.17 8.34 3.25
N GLU A 70 14.44 7.72 4.39
CA GLU A 70 13.54 6.72 4.94
C GLU A 70 12.21 7.31 5.43
N ASN A 71 11.15 6.51 5.30
CA ASN A 71 9.82 6.88 5.75
C ASN A 71 9.71 6.90 7.29
N GLU A 72 8.75 7.68 7.81
CA GLU A 72 8.38 7.58 9.23
C GLU A 72 7.84 6.18 9.53
N PRO A 73 8.10 5.60 10.72
CA PRO A 73 7.51 4.31 11.10
C PRO A 73 5.98 4.29 10.94
N THR A 74 5.30 5.38 11.30
CA THR A 74 3.84 5.51 11.22
C THR A 74 3.32 5.51 9.79
N THR A 75 4.11 5.97 8.82
CA THR A 75 3.74 5.97 7.40
C THR A 75 3.48 4.56 6.89
N LEU A 76 4.30 3.57 7.28
CA LEU A 76 4.15 2.17 6.83
C LEU A 76 2.82 1.55 7.26
N ARG A 77 2.42 1.77 8.53
CA ARG A 77 1.10 1.35 9.02
C ARG A 77 -0.02 2.09 8.28
N GLY A 78 0.19 3.37 8.01
CA GLY A 78 -0.76 4.18 7.24
C GLY A 78 -0.97 3.68 5.81
N ILE A 79 0.06 3.13 5.17
CA ILE A 79 -0.03 2.53 3.82
C ILE A 79 -0.88 1.26 3.87
N ILE A 80 -0.64 0.34 4.83
CA ILE A 80 -1.47 -0.86 5.00
C ILE A 80 -2.95 -0.50 5.15
N GLY A 81 -3.26 0.50 6.00
CA GLY A 81 -4.63 0.95 6.18
C GLY A 81 -5.25 1.57 4.91
N SER A 82 -4.44 2.23 4.08
CA SER A 82 -4.90 2.73 2.77
C SER A 82 -5.18 1.59 1.80
N THR A 83 -4.34 0.56 1.75
CA THR A 83 -4.54 -0.62 0.90
C THR A 83 -5.77 -1.42 1.32
N ASP A 84 -5.97 -1.64 2.62
CA ASP A 84 -7.15 -2.33 3.16
C ASP A 84 -8.45 -1.58 2.81
N ARG A 85 -8.48 -0.25 3.02
CA ARG A 85 -9.60 0.58 2.58
C ARG A 85 -9.85 0.46 1.09
N TYR A 86 -8.81 0.54 0.26
CA TYR A 86 -8.94 0.41 -1.19
C TYR A 86 -9.59 -0.93 -1.59
N LEU A 87 -9.17 -2.04 -0.97
CA LEU A 87 -9.73 -3.36 -1.25
C LEU A 87 -11.23 -3.43 -0.90
N ILE A 88 -11.60 -2.93 0.29
CA ILE A 88 -13.00 -2.88 0.74
C ILE A 88 -13.85 -2.07 -0.25
N HIS A 89 -13.37 -0.88 -0.66
CA HIS A 89 -14.10 -0.01 -1.60
C HIS A 89 -14.24 -0.59 -3.01
N ASN A 90 -13.34 -1.49 -3.41
CA ASN A 90 -13.40 -2.17 -4.71
C ASN A 90 -14.06 -3.56 -4.62
N ASN A 91 -14.92 -3.78 -3.61
CA ASN A 91 -15.66 -5.03 -3.40
C ASN A 91 -14.79 -6.28 -3.28
N SER A 92 -13.52 -6.13 -2.86
CA SER A 92 -12.68 -7.27 -2.56
C SER A 92 -13.17 -7.94 -1.28
N LYS A 93 -13.09 -9.27 -1.24
CA LYS A 93 -13.31 -10.05 -0.01
C LYS A 93 -12.07 -10.11 0.88
N LEU A 94 -10.95 -9.53 0.41
CA LEU A 94 -9.68 -9.54 1.11
C LEU A 94 -9.60 -8.40 2.12
N SER A 95 -9.07 -8.69 3.29
CA SER A 95 -8.73 -7.71 4.32
C SER A 95 -7.31 -7.92 4.83
N LEU A 96 -6.46 -6.90 4.67
CA LEU A 96 -5.11 -6.91 5.23
C LEU A 96 -5.14 -6.94 6.76
N MET A 97 -6.21 -6.44 7.39
CA MET A 97 -6.31 -6.41 8.85
C MET A 97 -6.72 -7.76 9.45
N ASN A 98 -7.55 -8.53 8.73
CA ASN A 98 -8.22 -9.70 9.30
C ASN A 98 -7.78 -11.03 8.69
N ASP A 99 -7.31 -11.06 7.44
CA ASP A 99 -6.98 -12.31 6.77
C ASP A 99 -5.56 -12.77 7.12
N LYS A 100 -5.43 -14.06 7.44
CA LYS A 100 -4.17 -14.71 7.84
C LYS A 100 -3.12 -14.66 6.73
N GLU A 101 -3.54 -14.58 5.47
CA GLU A 101 -2.70 -14.47 4.28
C GLU A 101 -1.82 -13.22 4.31
N PHE A 102 -2.22 -12.19 5.07
CA PHE A 102 -1.46 -10.94 5.25
C PHE A 102 -0.70 -10.87 6.58
N ALA A 103 -0.64 -11.93 7.39
CA ALA A 103 0.13 -11.95 8.64
C ALA A 103 1.60 -11.54 8.41
N LYS A 104 2.20 -12.04 7.32
CA LYS A 104 3.57 -11.71 6.89
C LYS A 104 3.76 -10.21 6.60
N VAL A 105 2.75 -9.55 6.05
CA VAL A 105 2.80 -8.09 5.79
C VAL A 105 2.98 -7.33 7.10
N TRP A 106 2.27 -7.72 8.16
CA TRP A 106 2.40 -7.10 9.48
C TRP A 106 3.76 -7.36 10.13
N GLU A 107 4.33 -8.55 9.95
CA GLU A 107 5.67 -8.88 10.45
C GLU A 107 6.74 -8.04 9.76
N VAL A 108 6.71 -7.96 8.43
CA VAL A 108 7.62 -7.13 7.63
C VAL A 108 7.49 -5.66 8.02
N MET A 109 6.27 -5.15 8.18
CA MET A 109 6.02 -3.79 8.61
C MET A 109 6.62 -3.52 10.00
N LYS A 110 6.37 -4.38 10.98
CA LYS A 110 6.92 -4.24 12.35
C LYS A 110 8.44 -4.28 12.33
N SER A 111 9.04 -5.18 11.53
CA SER A 111 10.48 -5.29 11.37
C SER A 111 11.09 -4.01 10.79
N LYS A 112 10.52 -3.48 9.70
CA LYS A 112 10.97 -2.21 9.11
C LYS A 112 10.78 -1.04 10.06
N GLN A 113 9.65 -0.94 10.76
CA GLN A 113 9.45 0.08 11.80
C GLN A 113 10.52 0.05 12.88
N LYS A 114 10.95 -1.14 13.32
CA LYS A 114 12.01 -1.31 14.31
C LYS A 114 13.36 -0.83 13.77
N ALA A 115 13.68 -1.15 12.52
CA ALA A 115 14.90 -0.66 11.86
C ALA A 115 14.91 0.88 11.77
N LEU A 116 13.81 1.48 11.29
CA LEU A 116 13.65 2.92 11.16
C LEU A 116 13.82 3.69 12.48
N LYS A 117 13.38 3.10 13.59
CA LYS A 117 13.55 3.69 14.93
C LYS A 117 15.01 3.63 15.41
N LYS A 118 15.73 2.56 15.07
CA LYS A 118 17.14 2.38 15.46
C LYS A 118 18.07 3.33 14.72
N THR A 119 17.82 3.59 13.44
CA THR A 119 18.64 4.50 12.61
C THR A 119 18.52 5.98 13.01
N ARG A 120 17.62 6.31 13.93
CA ARG A 120 17.39 7.68 14.43
C ARG A 120 18.07 8.00 15.76
N LEU A 121 18.70 7.01 16.38
CA LEU A 121 19.50 7.15 17.59
C LEU A 121 20.97 7.29 17.22
#